data_AF-A0A7C5TUT9-F1
#
_entry.id   AF-A0A7C5TUT9-F1
#
_cell.length_a   1.000
_cell.length_b   1.000
_cell.length_c   1.000
_cell.angle_alpha   90.00
_cell.angle_beta   90.00
_cell.angle_gamma   90.00
#
_symmetry.space_group_name_H-M   'P 1'
#
loop_
_entity.id
_entity.type
_entity.pdbx_description
1 polymer ?
#
loop_
_entity_poly.entity_id
_entity_poly.type
_entity_poly.pdbx_seq_one_letter_code
_entity_poly.pdbx_strand_id
1 'polypeptide(L)'
;ELGAVVEVIERLDPKPGRRFLKDENNYIEPDVYVKKVGDEYVITLNDDGLPRLRMSSRYLRMLEGKGLDRKAETFLREKMRNALWLMKSIDQRQRTIYKVAQSIVNYQKDFLDHGLEHLKPMVLRQVAEDIGMHESTISRVVSNKYMHTPRGTFPMKYFFHAGVDSARGGNVSSIVVKERIRKLVEEEDPERPRSDSKIMKMLQQEGIRLARRTVAKYREEMHIPSSEKRKRVF
;
A
#
# COMPACT_ATOMS: atom_id res chain seq x y z
N GLU A 1 -49.47 -11.46 -10.35
CA GLU A 1 -49.42 -10.15 -11.04
C GLU A 1 -48.09 -9.43 -10.83
N LEU A 2 -47.60 -9.23 -9.59
CA LEU A 2 -46.31 -8.58 -9.33
C LEU A 2 -45.09 -9.26 -9.98
N GLY A 3 -45.06 -10.59 -10.04
CA GLY A 3 -43.93 -11.33 -10.64
C GLY A 3 -43.69 -11.03 -12.13
N ALA A 4 -44.78 -10.82 -12.89
CA ALA A 4 -44.68 -10.49 -14.32
C ALA A 4 -44.09 -9.08 -14.55
N VAL A 5 -44.31 -8.15 -13.61
CA VAL A 5 -43.77 -6.78 -13.67
C VAL A 5 -42.27 -6.76 -13.33
N VAL A 6 -41.84 -7.58 -12.37
CA VAL A 6 -40.42 -7.74 -12.02
C VAL A 6 -39.62 -8.31 -13.19
N GLU A 7 -40.17 -9.30 -13.90
CA GLU A 7 -39.50 -9.94 -15.04
C GLU A 7 -39.25 -8.97 -16.21
N VAL A 8 -40.11 -7.96 -16.39
CA VAL A 8 -39.92 -6.90 -17.39
C VAL A 8 -38.83 -5.92 -16.95
N ILE A 9 -38.79 -5.58 -15.66
CA ILE A 9 -37.77 -4.67 -15.10
C ILE A 9 -36.38 -5.31 -15.15
N GLU A 10 -36.26 -6.61 -14.88
CA GLU A 10 -34.98 -7.33 -14.97
C GLU A 10 -34.40 -7.41 -16.38
N ARG A 11 -35.25 -7.31 -17.41
CA ARG A 11 -34.81 -7.27 -18.82
C ARG A 11 -34.26 -5.91 -19.25
N LEU A 12 -34.45 -4.86 -18.44
CA LEU A 12 -33.90 -3.53 -18.72
C LEU A 12 -32.45 -3.46 -18.24
N ASP A 13 -31.54 -3.03 -19.11
CA ASP A 13 -30.17 -2.72 -18.71
C ASP A 13 -30.19 -1.45 -17.83
N PRO A 14 -29.77 -1.51 -16.56
CA PRO A 14 -29.72 -0.33 -15.70
C PRO A 14 -28.62 0.67 -16.12
N LYS A 15 -27.67 0.26 -16.98
CA LYS A 15 -26.53 1.09 -17.41
C LYS A 15 -26.23 0.90 -18.91
N PRO A 16 -27.16 1.21 -19.82
CA PRO A 16 -26.98 0.99 -21.26
C PRO A 16 -25.81 1.80 -21.86
N GLY A 17 -25.48 2.93 -21.24
CA GLY A 17 -24.34 3.78 -21.60
C GLY A 17 -22.96 3.16 -21.35
N ARG A 18 -22.86 2.08 -20.53
CA ARG A 18 -21.58 1.44 -20.19
C ARG A 18 -20.86 0.87 -21.42
N ARG A 19 -21.60 0.46 -22.45
CA ARG A 19 -21.04 -0.08 -23.70
C ARG A 19 -20.36 0.98 -24.57
N PHE A 20 -20.64 2.26 -24.31
CA PHE A 20 -20.07 3.41 -25.04
C PHE A 20 -18.96 4.13 -24.26
N LEU A 21 -18.78 3.79 -22.99
CA LEU A 21 -17.64 4.23 -22.19
C LEU A 21 -16.42 3.40 -22.62
N LYS A 22 -15.37 4.08 -23.08
CA LYS A 22 -14.04 3.48 -23.11
C LYS A 22 -13.61 3.31 -21.66
N ASP A 23 -13.44 2.06 -21.24
CA ASP A 23 -12.83 1.75 -19.96
C ASP A 23 -11.36 2.15 -20.06
N GLU A 24 -11.02 3.36 -19.60
CA GLU A 24 -9.62 3.73 -19.36
C GLU A 24 -9.17 2.95 -18.13
N ASN A 25 -8.79 1.70 -18.37
CA ASN A 25 -8.29 0.82 -17.33
C ASN A 25 -6.91 1.33 -16.91
N ASN A 26 -6.89 2.22 -15.92
CA ASN A 26 -5.68 2.82 -15.38
C ASN A 26 -4.92 1.77 -14.58
N TYR A 27 -3.99 1.09 -15.24
CA TYR A 27 -3.08 0.17 -14.57
C TYR A 27 -2.15 0.96 -13.64
N ILE A 28 -2.09 0.53 -12.38
CA ILE A 28 -1.12 1.03 -11.43
C ILE A 28 0.21 0.37 -11.77
N GLU A 29 1.14 1.16 -12.31
CA GLU A 29 2.51 0.73 -12.49
C GLU A 29 3.24 0.75 -11.13
N PRO A 30 3.70 -0.40 -10.62
CA PRO A 30 4.39 -0.45 -9.33
C PRO A 30 5.81 0.09 -9.45
N ASP A 31 6.27 0.76 -8.40
CA ASP A 31 7.64 1.28 -8.30
C ASP A 31 8.64 0.23 -7.82
N VAL A 32 8.16 -0.82 -7.15
CA VAL A 32 8.97 -1.91 -6.60
C VAL A 32 8.31 -3.25 -6.87
N TYR A 33 9.09 -4.22 -7.33
CA TYR A 33 8.69 -5.60 -7.50
C TYR A 33 9.35 -6.47 -6.43
N VAL A 34 8.56 -7.31 -5.79
CA VAL A 34 8.99 -8.31 -4.82
C VAL A 34 8.63 -9.67 -5.37
N LYS A 35 9.64 -10.52 -5.58
CA LYS A 35 9.47 -11.89 -6.08
C LYS A 35 10.13 -12.87 -5.12
N LYS A 36 9.48 -14.01 -4.90
CA LYS A 36 10.06 -15.10 -4.13
C LYS A 36 10.91 -15.96 -5.06
N VAL A 37 12.20 -16.13 -4.73
CA VAL A 37 13.15 -16.97 -5.45
C VAL A 37 13.72 -17.97 -4.46
N GLY A 38 13.24 -19.22 -4.51
CA GLY A 38 13.50 -20.19 -3.44
C GLY A 38 12.86 -19.75 -2.12
N ASP A 39 13.68 -19.65 -1.07
CA ASP A 39 13.24 -19.22 0.27
C ASP A 39 13.48 -17.73 0.55
N GLU A 40 14.03 -16.99 -0.42
CA GLU A 40 14.33 -15.57 -0.25
C GLU A 40 13.43 -14.68 -1.12
N TYR A 41 13.21 -13.45 -0.63
CA TYR A 41 12.50 -12.41 -1.36
C TYR A 41 13.49 -11.48 -2.05
N VAL A 42 13.47 -11.49 -3.37
CA VAL A 42 14.28 -10.62 -4.22
C VAL A 42 13.46 -9.36 -4.55
N ILE A 43 14.07 -8.21 -4.32
CA ILE A 43 13.47 -6.90 -4.52
C ILE A 43 14.12 -6.26 -5.74
N THR A 44 13.31 -5.76 -6.66
CA THR A 44 13.76 -5.06 -7.87
C THR A 44 13.01 -3.74 -7.98
N LEU A 45 13.72 -2.64 -8.15
CA LEU A 45 13.08 -1.35 -8.41
C LEU A 45 12.59 -1.32 -9.86
N ASN A 46 11.44 -0.70 -10.08
CA ASN A 46 11.02 -0.38 -11.42
C ASN A 46 11.79 0.85 -11.88
N ASP A 47 12.76 0.64 -12.78
CA ASP A 47 13.51 1.72 -13.42
C ASP A 47 12.86 2.16 -14.75
N ASP A 48 11.75 1.54 -15.16
CA ASP A 48 11.03 1.95 -16.37
C ASP A 48 10.52 3.40 -16.18
N GLY A 49 11.01 4.29 -17.03
CA GLY A 49 10.73 5.73 -16.98
C GLY A 49 11.84 6.60 -16.38
N LEU A 50 12.88 6.04 -15.75
CA LEU A 50 14.04 6.83 -15.31
C LEU A 50 15.10 6.94 -16.43
N PRO A 51 15.37 8.14 -16.98
CA PRO A 51 16.40 8.30 -17.99
C PRO A 51 17.77 8.02 -17.37
N ARG A 52 18.61 7.26 -18.08
CA ARG A 52 20.02 7.06 -17.70
C ARG A 52 20.79 8.37 -17.88
N LEU A 53 20.85 9.17 -16.82
CA LEU A 53 21.56 10.44 -16.84
C LEU A 53 23.07 10.19 -16.94
N ARG A 54 23.72 10.88 -17.86
CA ARG A 54 25.18 10.87 -18.04
C ARG A 54 25.67 12.30 -18.21
N MET A 55 26.87 12.57 -17.71
CA MET A 55 27.53 13.85 -18.00
C MET A 55 27.95 13.89 -19.47
N SER A 56 27.73 15.03 -20.12
CA SER A 56 28.15 15.22 -21.50
C SER A 56 29.67 15.31 -21.60
N SER A 57 30.26 14.40 -22.38
CA SER A 57 31.72 14.34 -22.61
C SER A 57 32.26 15.61 -23.29
N ARG A 58 31.43 16.34 -24.03
CA ARG A 58 31.79 17.63 -24.62
C ARG A 58 32.18 18.67 -23.57
N TYR A 59 31.36 18.83 -22.53
CA TYR A 59 31.64 19.83 -21.48
C TYR A 59 32.80 19.42 -20.58
N LEU A 60 33.00 18.11 -20.35
CA LEU A 60 34.18 17.60 -19.66
C LEU A 60 35.47 17.95 -20.41
N ARG A 61 35.52 17.70 -21.72
CA ARG A 61 36.67 18.08 -22.55
C ARG A 61 36.91 19.58 -22.63
N MET A 62 35.84 20.38 -22.62
CA MET A 62 35.97 21.84 -22.58
C MET A 62 36.65 22.29 -21.28
N LEU A 63 36.33 21.69 -20.13
CA LEU A 63 36.97 21.97 -18.85
C LEU A 63 38.44 21.54 -18.77
N GLU A 64 38.84 20.51 -19.52
CA GLU A 64 40.23 20.04 -19.59
C GLU A 64 41.09 20.84 -20.59
N GLY A 65 40.45 21.48 -21.57
CA GLY A 65 41.10 22.27 -22.61
C GLY A 65 41.65 23.61 -22.09
N LYS A 66 42.76 24.06 -22.68
CA LYS A 66 43.28 25.42 -22.46
C LYS A 66 42.60 26.39 -23.44
N GLY A 67 42.00 27.48 -22.93
CA GLY A 67 41.40 28.53 -23.77
C GLY A 67 40.02 29.05 -23.37
N LEU A 68 39.44 28.59 -22.26
CA LEU A 68 38.20 29.16 -21.72
C LEU A 68 38.47 30.46 -20.96
N ASP A 69 37.59 31.45 -21.15
CA ASP A 69 37.51 32.60 -20.27
C ASP A 69 37.22 32.14 -18.83
N ARG A 70 37.83 32.79 -17.84
CA ARG A 70 37.74 32.42 -16.43
C ARG A 70 36.30 32.43 -15.91
N LYS A 71 35.46 33.34 -16.43
CA LYS A 71 34.02 33.38 -16.11
C LYS A 71 33.28 32.19 -16.68
N ALA A 72 33.58 31.82 -17.93
CA ALA A 72 32.99 30.65 -18.59
C ALA A 72 33.41 29.33 -17.93
N GLU A 73 34.67 29.20 -17.51
CA GLU A 73 35.16 28.03 -16.76
C GLU A 73 34.42 27.89 -15.43
N THR A 74 34.29 28.98 -14.68
CA THR A 74 33.60 28.99 -13.37
C THR A 74 32.12 28.58 -13.53
N PHE A 75 31.43 29.13 -14.53
CA PHE A 75 30.05 28.78 -14.84
C PHE A 75 29.89 27.29 -15.20
N LEU A 76 30.77 26.76 -16.06
CA LEU A 76 30.73 25.34 -16.44
C LEU A 76 30.99 24.43 -15.25
N ARG A 77 31.97 24.75 -14.39
CA ARG A 77 32.23 23.98 -13.15
C ARG A 77 31.01 23.94 -12.24
N GLU A 78 30.32 25.07 -12.08
CA GLU A 78 29.11 25.13 -11.26
C GLU A 78 27.98 24.27 -11.83
N LYS A 79 27.71 24.36 -13.14
CA LYS A 79 26.68 23.54 -13.79
C LYS A 79 26.99 22.05 -13.71
N MET A 80 28.27 21.67 -13.85
CA MET A 80 28.72 20.28 -13.69
C MET A 80 28.53 19.78 -12.26
N ARG A 81 28.85 20.60 -11.25
CA ARG A 81 28.59 20.26 -9.85
C ARG A 81 27.11 20.06 -9.57
N ASN A 82 26.25 20.94 -10.11
CA ASN A 82 24.80 20.84 -9.94
C ASN A 82 24.25 19.58 -10.63
N ALA A 83 24.76 19.24 -11.82
CA ALA A 83 24.40 18.00 -12.52
C ALA A 83 24.83 16.75 -11.73
N LEU A 84 26.06 16.74 -11.19
CA LEU A 84 26.55 15.65 -10.35
C LEU A 84 25.68 15.48 -9.08
N TRP A 85 25.34 16.60 -8.45
CA TRP A 85 24.47 16.61 -7.27
C TRP A 85 23.07 16.06 -7.59
N LEU A 86 22.50 16.41 -8.73
CA LEU A 86 21.22 15.86 -9.18
C LEU A 86 21.29 14.34 -9.39
N MET A 87 22.30 13.85 -10.10
CA MET A 87 22.48 12.40 -10.33
C MET A 87 22.65 11.65 -9.00
N LYS A 88 23.46 12.18 -8.09
CA LYS A 88 23.64 11.60 -6.75
C LYS A 88 22.34 11.60 -5.94
N SER A 89 21.54 12.66 -6.06
CA SER A 89 20.25 12.75 -5.35
C SER A 89 19.23 11.74 -5.86
N ILE A 90 19.22 11.45 -7.17
CA ILE A 90 18.37 10.42 -7.77
C ILE A 90 18.79 9.02 -7.30
N ASP A 91 20.09 8.70 -7.36
CA ASP A 91 20.64 7.43 -6.86
C ASP A 91 20.34 7.24 -5.36
N GLN A 92 20.53 8.29 -4.55
CA GLN A 92 20.19 8.26 -3.13
C GLN A 92 18.69 7.98 -2.89
N ARG A 93 17.80 8.57 -3.70
CA ARG A 93 16.36 8.31 -3.63
C ARG A 93 16.05 6.85 -3.97
N GLN A 94 16.61 6.29 -5.04
CA GLN A 94 16.41 4.89 -5.42
C GLN A 94 16.90 3.94 -4.30
N ARG A 95 18.10 4.19 -3.76
CA ARG A 95 18.63 3.42 -2.63
C ARG A 95 17.73 3.48 -1.41
N THR A 96 17.15 4.65 -1.13
CA THR A 96 16.23 4.82 0.00
C THR A 96 14.95 4.03 -0.21
N ILE A 97 14.35 4.07 -1.41
CA ILE A 97 13.15 3.29 -1.76
C ILE A 97 13.44 1.79 -1.60
N TYR A 98 14.57 1.32 -2.12
CA TYR A 98 14.99 -0.07 -1.99
C TYR A 98 15.11 -0.50 -0.54
N LYS A 99 15.82 0.28 0.29
CA LYS A 99 15.99 0.01 1.72
C LYS A 99 14.67 -0.05 2.47
N VAL A 100 13.76 0.90 2.20
CA VAL A 100 12.42 0.91 2.78
C VAL A 100 11.64 -0.34 2.37
N ALA A 101 11.65 -0.70 1.08
CA ALA A 101 10.98 -1.91 0.60
C ALA A 101 11.56 -3.18 1.24
N GLN A 102 12.89 -3.25 1.39
CA GLN A 102 13.57 -4.37 2.05
C GLN A 102 13.17 -4.51 3.51
N SER A 103 13.12 -3.41 4.25
CA SER A 103 12.64 -3.40 5.63
C SER A 103 11.19 -3.90 5.71
N ILE A 104 10.30 -3.38 4.85
CA ILE A 104 8.89 -3.82 4.79
C ILE A 104 8.78 -5.32 4.54
N VAL A 105 9.49 -5.84 3.53
CA VAL A 105 9.49 -7.27 3.19
C VAL A 105 9.99 -8.11 4.36
N ASN A 106 11.04 -7.68 5.06
CA ASN A 106 11.58 -8.39 6.21
C ASN A 106 10.60 -8.46 7.38
N TYR A 107 9.88 -7.37 7.68
CA TYR A 107 8.85 -7.36 8.71
C TYR A 107 7.60 -8.17 8.31
N GLN A 108 7.29 -8.24 7.01
CA GLN A 108 6.04 -8.80 6.49
C GLN A 108 6.21 -10.16 5.78
N LYS A 109 7.29 -10.91 6.06
CA LYS A 109 7.52 -12.23 5.46
C LYS A 109 6.31 -13.16 5.62
N ASP A 110 5.77 -13.27 6.84
CA ASP A 110 4.63 -14.14 7.13
C ASP A 110 3.38 -13.75 6.31
N PHE A 111 3.15 -12.46 6.08
CA PHE A 111 2.08 -11.97 5.21
C PHE A 111 2.30 -12.36 3.75
N LEU A 112 3.53 -12.21 3.25
CA LEU A 112 3.86 -12.57 1.87
C LEU A 112 3.68 -14.09 1.65
N ASP A 113 4.07 -14.90 2.64
CA ASP A 113 4.00 -16.36 2.60
C ASP A 113 2.58 -16.91 2.83
N HIS A 114 1.83 -16.40 3.80
CA HIS A 114 0.55 -16.99 4.26
C HIS A 114 -0.67 -16.11 3.98
N GLY A 115 -0.46 -14.87 3.55
CA GLY A 115 -1.53 -13.93 3.18
C GLY A 115 -1.97 -13.01 4.31
N LEU A 116 -3.12 -12.36 4.09
CA LEU A 116 -3.58 -11.21 4.89
C LEU A 116 -3.69 -11.48 6.39
N GLU A 117 -4.07 -12.70 6.78
CA GLU A 117 -4.27 -13.08 8.19
C GLU A 117 -2.98 -13.00 9.03
N HIS A 118 -1.82 -13.05 8.36
CA HIS A 118 -0.49 -12.99 8.99
C HIS A 118 0.17 -11.60 8.87
N LEU A 119 -0.61 -10.57 8.53
CA LEU A 119 -0.13 -9.19 8.46
C LEU A 119 0.24 -8.68 9.85
N LYS A 120 1.54 -8.37 10.02
CA LYS A 120 2.07 -7.87 11.29
C LYS A 120 1.90 -6.36 11.39
N PRO A 121 1.51 -5.83 12.55
CA PRO A 121 1.48 -4.38 12.75
C PRO A 121 2.89 -3.81 12.68
N MET A 122 3.03 -2.75 11.90
CA MET A 122 4.30 -2.07 11.66
C MET A 122 4.08 -0.56 11.67
N VAL A 123 4.93 0.17 12.40
CA VAL A 123 4.90 1.63 12.47
C VAL A 123 6.09 2.23 11.73
N LEU A 124 5.93 3.46 11.22
CA LEU A 124 6.98 4.15 10.47
C LEU A 124 8.28 4.27 11.27
N ARG A 125 8.19 4.44 12.60
CA ARG A 125 9.35 4.49 13.51
C ARG A 125 10.23 3.24 13.44
N GLN A 126 9.65 2.05 13.35
CA GLN A 126 10.41 0.79 13.30
C GLN A 126 11.27 0.71 12.04
N VAL A 127 10.69 1.04 10.89
CA VAL A 127 11.43 1.11 9.62
C VAL A 127 12.47 2.22 9.68
N ALA A 128 12.11 3.41 10.18
CA ALA A 128 13.03 4.53 10.33
C ALA A 128 14.29 4.16 11.15
N GLU A 129 14.14 3.43 12.26
CA GLU A 129 15.23 2.91 13.09
C GLU A 129 16.09 1.87 12.34
N ASP A 130 15.46 0.92 11.64
CA ASP A 130 16.13 -0.14 10.87
C ASP A 130 17.07 0.43 9.77
N ILE A 131 16.61 1.47 9.05
CA ILE A 131 17.41 2.08 7.97
C ILE A 131 18.19 3.33 8.37
N GLY A 132 18.11 3.75 9.64
CA GLY A 132 18.83 4.91 10.17
C GLY A 132 18.39 6.25 9.55
N MET A 133 17.09 6.42 9.31
CA MET A 133 16.52 7.65 8.74
C MET A 133 15.41 8.21 9.62
N HIS A 134 15.00 9.46 9.38
CA HIS A 134 13.87 10.05 10.10
C HIS A 134 12.52 9.54 9.58
N GLU A 135 11.54 9.40 10.48
CA GLU A 135 10.16 8.98 10.17
C GLU A 135 9.52 9.83 9.05
N SER A 136 9.76 11.14 9.06
CA SER A 136 9.27 12.07 8.04
C SER A 136 9.79 11.74 6.63
N THR A 137 11.01 11.19 6.54
CA THR A 137 11.59 10.75 5.27
C THR A 137 10.90 9.49 4.78
N ILE A 138 10.62 8.54 5.68
CA ILE A 138 9.93 7.29 5.33
C ILE A 138 8.51 7.59 4.88
N SER A 139 7.80 8.42 5.63
CA SER A 139 6.44 8.87 5.30
C SER A 139 6.35 9.48 3.89
N ARG A 140 7.32 10.34 3.53
CA ARG A 140 7.41 10.92 2.18
C ARG A 140 7.72 9.88 1.12
N VAL A 141 8.63 8.95 1.40
CA VAL A 141 9.02 7.89 0.45
C VAL A 141 7.83 6.98 0.16
N VAL A 142 7.07 6.54 1.15
CA VAL A 142 5.96 5.59 0.96
C VAL A 142 4.68 6.25 0.44
N SER A 143 4.58 7.58 0.51
CA SER A 143 3.44 8.34 -0.01
C SER A 143 3.51 8.36 -1.54
N ASN A 144 2.53 7.72 -2.20
CA ASN A 144 2.44 7.55 -3.65
C ASN A 144 3.50 6.60 -4.25
N LYS A 145 3.89 5.56 -3.51
CA LYS A 145 4.66 4.43 -4.05
C LYS A 145 3.86 3.15 -3.94
N TYR A 146 3.96 2.33 -4.98
CA TYR A 146 3.32 1.02 -5.03
C TYR A 146 4.36 -0.08 -5.10
N MET A 147 4.05 -1.20 -4.44
CA MET A 147 4.86 -2.40 -4.41
C MET A 147 4.05 -3.57 -4.92
N HIS A 148 4.56 -4.23 -5.96
CA HIS A 148 4.02 -5.48 -6.46
C HIS A 148 4.62 -6.64 -5.67
N THR A 149 3.76 -7.47 -5.10
CA THR A 149 4.13 -8.63 -4.28
C THR A 149 3.51 -9.90 -4.86
N PRO A 150 3.92 -11.10 -4.43
CA PRO A 150 3.26 -12.35 -4.84
C PRO A 150 1.77 -12.41 -4.49
N ARG A 151 1.32 -11.57 -3.54
CA ARG A 151 -0.07 -11.47 -3.10
C ARG A 151 -0.85 -10.35 -3.80
N GLY A 152 -0.23 -9.62 -4.74
CA GLY A 152 -0.83 -8.51 -5.47
C GLY A 152 -0.07 -7.19 -5.33
N THR A 153 -0.59 -6.14 -5.95
CA THR A 153 -0.02 -4.78 -5.89
C THR A 153 -0.65 -3.98 -4.75
N PHE A 154 0.18 -3.48 -3.84
CA PHE A 154 -0.25 -2.70 -2.68
C PHE A 154 0.46 -1.35 -2.64
N PRO A 155 -0.22 -0.26 -2.21
CA PRO A 155 0.49 0.96 -1.81
C PRO A 155 1.46 0.64 -0.68
N MET A 156 2.69 1.16 -0.70
CA MET A 156 3.65 0.89 0.38
C MET A 156 3.12 1.34 1.76
N LYS A 157 2.32 2.42 1.78
CA LYS A 157 1.65 2.91 3.00
C LYS A 157 0.73 1.88 3.65
N TYR A 158 0.20 0.91 2.90
CA TYR A 158 -0.71 -0.14 3.40
C TYR A 158 -0.11 -0.96 4.55
N PHE A 159 1.20 -1.22 4.49
CA PHE A 159 1.89 -2.01 5.49
C PHE A 159 2.07 -1.28 6.82
N PHE A 160 1.84 0.03 6.87
CA PHE A 160 1.98 0.85 8.08
C PHE A 160 0.64 1.05 8.75
N HIS A 161 0.39 0.29 9.80
CA HIS A 161 -0.86 0.34 10.55
C HIS A 161 -0.62 0.03 12.02
N ALA A 162 -1.47 0.63 12.86
CA ALA A 162 -1.43 0.37 14.29
C ALA A 162 -1.83 -1.08 14.60
N GLY A 163 -1.14 -1.65 15.59
CA GLY A 163 -1.52 -2.90 16.22
C GLY A 163 -2.64 -2.72 17.23
N VAL A 164 -3.42 -3.78 17.41
CA VAL A 164 -4.42 -3.94 18.46
C VAL A 164 -3.94 -5.07 19.38
N ASP A 165 -4.07 -4.87 20.68
CA ASP A 165 -3.62 -5.85 21.67
C ASP A 165 -4.40 -7.19 21.54
N SER A 166 -3.66 -8.30 21.44
CA SER A 166 -4.21 -9.65 21.54
C SER A 166 -3.95 -10.25 22.92
N ALA A 167 -4.91 -11.02 23.41
CA ALA A 167 -4.77 -11.83 24.62
C ALA A 167 -3.70 -12.91 24.52
N ARG A 168 -3.31 -13.33 23.30
CA ARG A 168 -2.33 -14.39 23.04
C ARG A 168 -0.87 -13.92 23.02
N GLY A 169 -0.59 -12.72 23.53
CA GLY A 169 0.79 -12.21 23.65
C GLY A 169 1.38 -11.60 22.38
N GLY A 170 0.53 -11.16 21.44
CA GLY A 170 0.96 -10.48 20.22
C GLY A 170 0.04 -9.31 19.86
N ASN A 171 0.46 -8.48 18.90
CA ASN A 171 -0.38 -7.40 18.38
C ASN A 171 -0.96 -7.83 17.03
N VAL A 172 -2.27 -7.69 16.86
CA VAL A 172 -2.96 -8.00 15.59
C VAL A 172 -3.15 -6.71 14.81
N SER A 173 -2.95 -6.77 13.49
CA SER A 173 -3.21 -5.63 12.61
C SER A 173 -4.69 -5.22 12.64
N SER A 174 -4.95 -3.91 12.70
CA SER A 174 -6.31 -3.38 12.52
C SER A 174 -6.96 -3.78 11.19
N ILE A 175 -6.18 -4.07 10.14
CA ILE A 175 -6.69 -4.57 8.85
C ILE A 175 -7.19 -6.01 8.99
N VAL A 176 -6.44 -6.87 9.69
CA VAL A 176 -6.86 -8.26 9.97
C VAL A 176 -8.14 -8.29 10.79
N VAL A 177 -8.24 -7.41 11.79
CA VAL A 177 -9.47 -7.26 12.59
C VAL A 177 -10.66 -6.85 11.71
N LYS A 178 -10.48 -5.86 10.83
CA LYS A 178 -11.53 -5.44 9.89
C LYS A 178 -11.97 -6.57 8.98
N GLU A 179 -11.02 -7.30 8.42
CA GLU A 179 -11.32 -8.46 7.56
C GLU A 179 -12.07 -9.54 8.34
N ARG A 180 -11.68 -9.80 9.59
CA ARG A 180 -12.38 -10.77 10.44
C ARG A 180 -13.80 -10.32 10.76
N ILE A 181 -14.02 -9.03 11.06
CA ILE A 181 -15.36 -8.48 11.22
C ILE A 181 -16.18 -8.66 9.93
N ARG A 182 -15.59 -8.42 8.76
CA ARG A 182 -16.28 -8.63 7.48
C ARG A 182 -16.70 -10.09 7.31
N LYS A 183 -15.76 -11.05 7.48
CA LYS A 183 -16.08 -12.49 7.41
C LYS A 183 -17.20 -12.88 8.39
N LEU A 184 -17.14 -12.38 9.64
CA LEU A 184 -18.18 -12.62 10.64
C LEU A 184 -19.53 -11.99 10.28
N VAL A 185 -19.57 -10.93 9.47
CA VAL A 185 -20.82 -10.35 8.97
C VAL A 185 -21.31 -11.13 7.74
N GLU A 186 -20.42 -11.58 6.86
CA GLU A 186 -20.78 -12.38 5.68
C GLU A 186 -21.32 -13.77 6.05
N GLU A 187 -20.79 -14.38 7.11
CA GLU A 187 -21.25 -15.66 7.66
C GLU A 187 -22.46 -15.52 8.62
N GLU A 188 -23.09 -14.35 8.70
CA GLU A 188 -24.23 -14.12 9.59
C GLU A 188 -25.54 -14.60 8.98
N ASP A 189 -26.47 -15.00 9.85
CA ASP A 189 -27.84 -15.28 9.46
C ASP A 189 -28.56 -13.95 9.13
N PRO A 190 -29.05 -13.74 7.89
CA PRO A 190 -29.73 -12.51 7.48
C PRO A 190 -31.00 -12.20 8.30
N GLU A 191 -31.66 -13.21 8.86
CA GLU A 191 -32.85 -13.03 9.72
C GLU A 191 -32.47 -12.56 11.12
N ARG A 192 -31.26 -12.90 11.57
CA ARG A 192 -30.74 -12.62 12.92
C ARG A 192 -29.30 -12.10 12.85
N PRO A 193 -29.09 -10.90 12.28
CA PRO A 193 -27.76 -10.31 12.13
C PRO A 193 -27.07 -10.13 13.49
N ARG A 194 -25.76 -10.32 13.50
CA ARG A 194 -24.94 -10.26 14.70
C ARG A 194 -24.78 -8.79 15.10
N SER A 195 -25.15 -8.46 16.35
CA SER A 195 -24.92 -7.13 16.91
C SER A 195 -23.42 -6.88 17.15
N ASP A 196 -23.02 -5.61 17.20
CA ASP A 196 -21.62 -5.23 17.45
C ASP A 196 -21.10 -5.84 18.77
N SER A 197 -21.96 -5.99 19.78
CA SER A 197 -21.63 -6.67 21.05
C SER A 197 -21.37 -8.17 20.88
N LYS A 198 -22.09 -8.83 19.96
CA LYS A 198 -21.90 -10.26 19.67
C LYS A 198 -20.60 -10.48 18.88
N ILE A 199 -20.35 -9.65 17.88
CA ILE A 199 -19.09 -9.66 17.11
C ILE A 199 -17.90 -9.44 18.04
N MET A 200 -17.97 -8.45 18.95
CA MET A 200 -16.95 -8.20 19.96
C MET A 200 -16.65 -9.44 20.82
N LYS A 201 -17.68 -10.16 21.29
CA LYS A 201 -17.50 -11.39 22.09
C LYS A 201 -16.86 -12.52 21.29
N MET A 202 -17.24 -12.69 20.02
CA MET A 202 -16.64 -13.71 19.14
C MET A 202 -15.15 -13.41 18.90
N LEU A 203 -14.81 -12.16 18.60
CA LEU A 203 -13.41 -11.73 18.48
C LEU A 203 -12.62 -11.94 19.79
N GLN A 204 -13.25 -11.72 20.95
CA GLN A 204 -12.62 -11.98 22.25
C GLN A 204 -12.35 -13.48 22.49
N GLN A 205 -13.23 -14.37 22.04
CA GLN A 205 -13.01 -15.82 22.08
C GLN A 205 -11.85 -16.26 21.18
N GLU A 206 -11.66 -15.56 20.05
CA GLU A 206 -10.51 -15.73 19.15
C GLU A 206 -9.21 -15.13 19.72
N GLY A 207 -9.29 -14.42 20.85
CA GLY A 207 -8.15 -13.80 21.53
C GLY A 207 -7.90 -12.35 21.14
N ILE A 208 -8.79 -11.70 20.41
CA ILE A 208 -8.67 -10.29 20.01
C ILE A 208 -9.47 -9.43 21.00
N ARG A 209 -8.80 -8.56 21.76
CA ARG A 209 -9.46 -7.72 22.77
C ARG A 209 -9.84 -6.36 22.18
N LEU A 210 -11.12 -6.14 21.97
CA LEU A 210 -11.66 -4.90 21.39
C LEU A 210 -12.86 -4.41 22.19
N ALA A 211 -13.03 -3.09 22.24
CA ALA A 211 -14.23 -2.48 22.76
C ALA A 211 -15.35 -2.47 21.70
N ARG A 212 -16.61 -2.55 22.13
CA ARG A 212 -17.79 -2.47 21.24
C ARG A 212 -17.75 -1.25 20.31
N ARG A 213 -17.35 -0.08 20.84
CA ARG A 213 -17.24 1.17 20.06
C ARG A 213 -16.21 1.05 18.93
N THR A 214 -15.12 0.31 19.14
CA THR A 214 -14.09 0.07 18.13
C THR A 214 -14.61 -0.84 17.02
N VAL A 215 -15.39 -1.88 17.36
CA VAL A 215 -16.06 -2.73 16.37
C VAL A 215 -17.03 -1.92 15.51
N ALA A 216 -17.86 -1.07 16.13
CA ALA A 216 -18.78 -0.19 15.41
C ALA A 216 -18.05 0.77 14.47
N LYS A 217 -16.97 1.42 14.95
CA LYS A 217 -16.12 2.29 14.14
C LYS A 217 -15.53 1.57 12.92
N TYR A 218 -14.96 0.37 13.11
CA TYR A 218 -14.40 -0.41 12.01
C TYR A 218 -15.46 -0.86 11.00
N ARG A 219 -16.67 -1.18 11.48
CA ARG A 219 -17.81 -1.51 10.63
C ARG A 219 -18.22 -0.32 9.74
N GLU A 220 -18.29 0.88 10.31
CA GLU A 220 -18.60 2.12 9.59
C GLU A 220 -17.53 2.47 8.55
N GLU A 221 -16.25 2.34 8.90
CA GLU A 221 -15.13 2.53 7.95
C GLU A 221 -15.17 1.55 6.77
N MET A 222 -15.81 0.39 6.94
CA MET A 222 -16.04 -0.60 5.87
C MET A 222 -17.39 -0.42 5.16
N HIS A 223 -18.14 0.63 5.47
CA HIS A 223 -19.48 0.89 4.94
C HIS A 223 -20.51 -0.24 5.19
N ILE A 224 -20.29 -1.07 6.21
CA ILE A 224 -21.24 -2.11 6.60
C ILE A 224 -22.32 -1.46 7.48
N PRO A 225 -23.63 -1.58 7.16
CA PRO A 225 -24.70 -0.96 7.96
C PRO A 225 -24.88 -1.63 9.33
N SER A 226 -25.62 -0.99 10.24
CA SER A 226 -25.88 -1.53 11.58
C SER A 226 -26.67 -2.83 11.53
N SER A 227 -26.59 -3.65 12.58
CA SER A 227 -27.34 -4.92 12.63
C SER A 227 -28.84 -4.74 12.40
N GLU A 228 -29.43 -3.64 12.86
CA GLU A 228 -30.85 -3.32 12.62
C GLU A 228 -31.17 -3.12 11.15
N LYS A 229 -30.28 -2.44 10.40
CA LYS A 229 -30.43 -2.20 8.97
C LYS A 229 -30.05 -3.40 8.09
N ARG A 230 -29.27 -4.34 8.64
CA ARG A 230 -28.89 -5.60 7.95
C ARG A 230 -29.96 -6.68 8.06
N LYS A 231 -30.85 -6.57 9.04
CA LYS A 231 -31.92 -7.54 9.24
C LYS A 231 -32.84 -7.51 8.01
N ARG A 232 -32.92 -8.63 7.29
CA ARG A 232 -33.95 -8.78 6.26
C ARG A 232 -35.27 -9.03 6.97
N VAL A 233 -36.11 -8.01 6.96
CA VAL A 233 -37.55 -8.18 7.14
C VAL A 233 -38.04 -8.40 5.70
N PHE A 234 -38.78 -9.48 5.44
CA PHE A 234 -39.20 -9.99 4.12
C PHE A 234 -38.26 -11.02 3.49
#